data_AF-A0A3M2TGP5-F1
#
_entry.id   AF-A0A3M2TGP5-F1
#
_cell.length_a   1.000
_cell.length_b   1.000
_cell.length_c   1.000
_cell.angle_alpha   90.00
_cell.angle_beta   90.00
_cell.angle_gamma   90.00
#
_symmetry.space_group_name_H-M   'P 1'
#
loop_
_entity.id
_entity.type
_entity.pdbx_description
1 polymer ?
#
loop_
_entity_poly.entity_id
_entity_poly.type
_entity_poly.pdbx_seq_one_letter_code
_entity_poly.pdbx_strand_id
1 'polypeptide(L)'
;SHLDLSPVFSTGCPFLLSELWRVRPALHVFGHVHAAYGSEPLYWDEAQVAWERICAARRVRARCGRLSSLLGTFRDLLNVRGWVDAARVLVYGVLGVVWKQVWGGENPGCSWAVNAACMVGNSGRLGNPPQVVVL
;
A
#
# COMPACT_ATOMS: atom_id res chain seq x y z
N SER A 1 1.00 -3.65 -0.66
CA SER A 1 0.25 -3.92 0.58
C SER A 1 -0.67 -2.75 0.75
N HIS A 2 -1.97 -2.98 0.64
CA HIS A 2 -2.97 -1.93 0.48
C HIS A 2 -4.08 -2.18 1.48
N LEU A 3 -4.43 -1.14 2.26
CA LEU A 3 -5.38 -1.21 3.39
C LEU A 3 -5.19 -2.48 4.25
N ASP A 4 -3.96 -2.65 4.75
CA ASP A 4 -3.46 -3.80 5.53
C ASP A 4 -2.63 -3.28 6.73
N LEU A 5 -2.18 -4.15 7.65
CA LEU A 5 -1.40 -3.77 8.84
C LEU A 5 0.12 -3.71 8.60
N SER A 6 0.51 -3.57 7.33
CA SER A 6 1.90 -3.38 6.90
C SER A 6 2.47 -2.07 7.47
N PRO A 7 3.79 -2.00 7.78
CA PRO A 7 4.83 -2.98 7.47
C PRO A 7 5.09 -4.03 8.56
N VAL A 8 4.45 -3.89 9.73
CA VAL A 8 4.72 -4.75 10.89
C VAL A 8 4.01 -6.09 10.77
N PHE A 9 2.80 -6.11 10.21
CA PHE A 9 2.04 -7.33 10.01
C PHE A 9 1.29 -7.24 8.69
N SER A 10 1.73 -7.93 7.65
CA SER A 10 0.99 -7.92 6.39
C SER A 10 0.13 -9.19 6.30
N THR A 11 -1.14 -9.00 5.99
CA THR A 11 -2.12 -10.06 5.72
C THR A 11 -2.57 -10.08 4.26
N GLY A 12 -2.21 -9.06 3.48
CA GLY A 12 -2.51 -8.98 2.05
C GLY A 12 -1.98 -10.17 1.24
N CYS A 13 -2.71 -10.53 0.19
CA CYS A 13 -2.37 -11.61 -0.73
C CYS A 13 -1.51 -11.08 -1.89
N PRO A 14 -0.28 -11.59 -2.10
CA PRO A 14 0.57 -11.14 -3.20
C PRO A 14 0.03 -11.51 -4.58
N PHE A 15 -0.70 -12.63 -4.69
CA PHE A 15 -1.34 -13.04 -5.95
C PHE A 15 -2.53 -12.14 -6.30
N LEU A 16 -3.29 -11.68 -5.30
CA LEU A 16 -4.32 -10.68 -5.54
C LEU A 16 -3.72 -9.36 -6.01
N LEU A 17 -2.61 -8.94 -5.41
CA LEU A 17 -1.89 -7.74 -5.84
C LEU A 17 -1.38 -7.85 -7.29
N SER A 18 -0.88 -9.02 -7.72
CA SER A 18 -0.47 -9.21 -9.12
C SER A 18 -1.66 -9.16 -10.08
N GLU A 19 -2.81 -9.71 -9.69
CA GLU A 19 -4.03 -9.60 -10.50
C GLU A 19 -4.53 -8.15 -10.59
N LEU A 20 -4.40 -7.38 -9.52
CA LEU A 20 -4.72 -5.95 -9.52
C LEU A 20 -3.84 -5.16 -10.51
N TRP A 21 -2.53 -5.43 -10.57
CA TRP A 21 -1.64 -4.82 -11.57
C TRP A 21 -1.97 -5.22 -13.02
N ARG A 22 -2.48 -6.44 -13.22
CA ARG A 22 -2.88 -6.97 -14.53
C ARG A 22 -4.20 -6.37 -15.02
N VAL A 23 -5.20 -6.34 -14.14
CA VAL A 23 -6.57 -5.93 -14.49
C VAL A 23 -6.75 -4.41 -14.42
N ARG A 24 -6.12 -3.75 -13.44
CA ARG A 24 -6.25 -2.32 -13.14
C ARG A 24 -7.72 -1.85 -13.10
N PRO A 25 -8.56 -2.47 -12.26
CA PRO A 25 -9.99 -2.18 -12.22
C PRO A 25 -10.25 -0.77 -11.70
N ALA A 26 -11.31 -0.07 -12.12
CA ALA A 26 -11.63 1.25 -11.57
C ALA A 26 -11.86 1.22 -10.04
N LEU A 27 -12.42 0.11 -9.52
CA LEU A 27 -12.70 -0.10 -8.11
C LEU A 27 -12.43 -1.55 -7.69
N HIS A 28 -11.73 -1.73 -6.57
CA HIS A 28 -11.55 -3.01 -5.90
C HIS A 28 -12.04 -2.91 -4.44
N VAL A 29 -13.12 -3.63 -4.13
CA VAL A 29 -13.70 -3.68 -2.77
C VAL A 29 -13.37 -5.00 -2.11
N PHE A 30 -12.91 -4.95 -0.87
CA PHE A 30 -12.57 -6.12 -0.07
C PHE A 30 -12.87 -5.89 1.41
N GLY A 31 -12.83 -6.96 2.20
CA GLY A 31 -13.00 -6.93 3.64
C GLY A 31 -12.30 -8.14 4.26
N HIS A 32 -11.25 -7.88 5.03
CA HIS A 32 -10.50 -8.95 5.71
C HIS A 32 -9.79 -8.43 6.96
N VAL A 33 -9.27 -7.21 6.89
CA VAL A 33 -8.50 -6.58 7.97
C VAL A 33 -9.32 -5.47 8.59
N HIS A 34 -10.03 -5.78 9.67
CA HIS A 34 -10.92 -4.81 10.34
C HIS A 34 -10.20 -3.55 10.82
N ALA A 35 -8.95 -3.70 11.24
CA ALA A 35 -8.12 -2.59 11.71
C ALA A 35 -7.50 -1.74 10.58
N ALA A 36 -7.72 -2.10 9.32
CA ALA A 36 -7.23 -1.35 8.16
C ALA A 36 -8.39 -0.85 7.26
N TYR A 37 -9.54 -0.57 7.87
CA TYR A 37 -10.69 0.05 7.21
C TYR A 37 -10.32 1.39 6.54
N GLY A 38 -10.87 1.62 5.34
CA GLY A 38 -10.69 2.87 4.62
C GLY A 38 -10.70 2.69 3.10
N SER A 39 -10.18 3.69 2.40
CA SER A 39 -10.01 3.70 0.96
C SER A 39 -8.68 4.36 0.60
N GLU A 40 -8.07 3.91 -0.50
CA GLU A 40 -6.86 4.54 -1.05
C GLU A 40 -6.84 4.48 -2.58
N PRO A 41 -6.27 5.50 -3.25
CA PRO A 41 -6.06 5.47 -4.69
C PRO A 41 -4.84 4.61 -5.06
N LEU A 42 -4.91 3.92 -6.20
CA LEU A 42 -3.83 3.18 -6.84
C LEU A 42 -3.56 3.79 -8.22
N TYR A 43 -2.36 4.31 -8.41
CA TYR A 43 -1.95 5.07 -9.60
C TYR A 43 -1.30 4.24 -10.71
N TRP A 44 -0.92 2.98 -10.41
CA TRP A 44 -0.24 2.07 -11.35
C TRP A 44 1.05 2.64 -11.98
N ASP A 45 1.74 3.50 -11.24
CA ASP A 45 2.97 4.17 -11.68
C ASP A 45 4.23 3.58 -11.01
N GLU A 46 5.39 4.08 -11.41
CA GLU A 46 6.68 3.64 -10.87
C GLU A 46 6.84 3.99 -9.37
N ALA A 47 6.15 5.03 -8.89
CA ALA A 47 6.14 5.33 -7.45
C ALA A 47 5.45 4.20 -6.69
N GLN A 48 4.29 3.73 -7.16
CA GLN A 48 3.57 2.62 -6.56
C GLN A 48 4.34 1.30 -6.68
N VAL A 49 4.97 1.02 -7.82
CA VAL A 49 5.84 -0.17 -7.98
C VAL A 49 6.95 -0.16 -6.92
N ALA A 50 7.64 0.97 -6.76
CA ALA A 50 8.73 1.10 -5.79
C ALA A 50 8.22 0.98 -4.35
N TRP A 51 7.07 1.59 -4.04
CA TRP A 51 6.42 1.47 -2.73
C TRP A 51 6.08 0.02 -2.39
N GLU A 52 5.47 -0.71 -3.32
CA GLU A 52 5.08 -2.10 -3.10
C GLU A 52 6.28 -3.04 -2.92
N ARG A 53 7.41 -2.77 -3.60
CA ARG A 53 8.68 -3.48 -3.37
C ARG A 53 9.20 -3.26 -1.96
N ILE A 54 9.15 -2.03 -1.46
CA ILE A 54 9.52 -1.71 -0.06
C ILE A 54 8.63 -2.48 0.91
N CYS A 55 7.32 -2.48 0.69
CA CYS A 55 6.37 -3.23 1.52
C CYS A 55 6.66 -4.74 1.49
N ALA A 56 6.92 -5.32 0.31
CA ALA A 56 7.21 -6.74 0.15
C ALA A 56 8.50 -7.15 0.88
N ALA A 57 9.56 -6.35 0.77
CA ALA A 57 10.82 -6.58 1.48
C ALA A 57 10.63 -6.53 3.02
N ARG A 58 9.77 -5.62 3.50
CA ARG A 58 9.43 -5.53 4.94
C ARG A 58 8.57 -6.71 5.41
N ARG A 59 7.60 -7.16 4.62
CA ARG A 59 6.72 -8.32 4.93
C ARG A 59 7.52 -9.59 5.24
N VAL A 60 8.54 -9.90 4.44
CA VAL A 60 9.38 -11.09 4.68
C VAL A 60 10.03 -11.04 6.06
N ARG A 61 10.39 -9.84 6.52
CA ARG A 61 11.11 -9.61 7.79
C ARG A 61 10.22 -9.46 9.01
N ALA A 62 8.96 -9.09 8.82
CA ALA A 62 7.94 -9.10 9.88
C ALA A 62 7.75 -10.49 10.53
N ARG A 63 8.17 -11.57 9.85
CA ARG A 63 8.16 -12.95 10.38
C ARG A 63 9.37 -13.29 11.26
N CYS A 64 10.36 -12.40 11.35
CA CYS A 64 11.57 -12.63 12.13
C CYS A 64 11.37 -12.21 13.61
N GLY A 65 11.97 -12.93 14.55
CA GLY A 65 11.86 -12.62 15.99
C GLY A 65 12.54 -11.30 16.40
N ARG A 66 12.23 -10.81 17.61
CA ARG A 66 12.68 -9.50 18.15
C ARG A 66 14.20 -9.23 18.07
N LEU A 67 15.04 -10.26 18.19
CA LEU A 67 16.50 -10.10 18.07
C LEU A 67 16.91 -9.87 16.60
N SER A 68 16.25 -10.56 15.68
CA SER A 68 16.47 -10.42 14.23
C SER A 68 15.89 -9.11 13.69
N SER A 69 14.91 -8.50 14.35
CA SER A 69 14.41 -7.18 13.93
C SER A 69 15.41 -6.06 14.25
N LEU A 70 16.10 -6.12 15.39
CA LEU A 70 17.19 -5.19 15.74
C LEU A 70 18.35 -5.24 14.73
N LEU A 71 18.83 -6.45 14.41
CA LEU A 71 19.84 -6.65 13.35
C LEU A 71 19.29 -6.27 11.96
N GLY A 72 17.98 -6.43 11.75
CA GLY A 72 17.27 -6.02 10.54
C GLY A 72 17.34 -4.51 10.28
N THR A 73 17.24 -3.68 11.33
CA THR A 73 17.35 -2.21 11.23
C THR A 73 18.74 -1.78 10.74
N PHE A 74 19.81 -2.39 11.26
CA PHE A 74 21.17 -2.13 10.77
C PHE A 74 21.37 -2.59 9.33
N ARG A 75 20.80 -3.73 8.97
CA ARG A 75 20.83 -4.23 7.59
C ARG A 75 20.05 -3.32 6.64
N ASP A 76 18.97 -2.69 7.10
CA ASP A 76 18.18 -1.75 6.31
C ASP A 76 18.96 -0.49 5.97
N LEU A 77 19.75 0.03 6.92
CA LEU A 77 20.66 1.15 6.67
C LEU A 77 21.64 0.84 5.52
N LEU A 78 22.07 -0.42 5.40
CA LEU A 78 23.02 -0.88 4.37
C LEU A 78 22.35 -1.40 3.08
N ASN A 79 21.01 -1.40 3.00
CA ASN A 79 20.30 -1.95 1.85
C ASN A 79 20.19 -0.93 0.71
N VAL A 80 21.19 -0.90 -0.17
CA VAL A 80 21.23 -0.02 -1.36
C VAL A 80 19.95 -0.11 -2.20
N ARG A 81 19.39 -1.30 -2.41
CA ARG A 81 18.17 -1.47 -3.19
C ARG A 81 16.96 -0.79 -2.53
N GLY A 82 16.86 -0.88 -1.21
CA GLY A 82 15.81 -0.21 -0.44
C GLY A 82 15.90 1.31 -0.52
N TRP A 83 17.11 1.86 -0.48
CA TRP A 83 17.34 3.30 -0.69
C TRP A 83 17.00 3.76 -2.11
N VAL A 84 17.32 2.96 -3.12
CA VAL A 84 16.95 3.25 -4.52
C VAL A 84 15.43 3.27 -4.69
N ASP A 85 14.72 2.26 -4.17
CA ASP A 85 13.26 2.23 -4.26
C ASP A 85 12.64 3.38 -3.44
N ALA A 86 13.18 3.73 -2.28
CA ALA A 86 12.73 4.90 -1.51
C ALA A 86 12.94 6.21 -2.29
N ALA A 87 14.10 6.38 -2.94
CA ALA A 87 14.37 7.52 -3.80
C ALA A 87 13.41 7.57 -4.99
N ARG A 88 13.09 6.44 -5.61
CA ARG A 88 12.08 6.36 -6.69
C ARG A 88 10.70 6.82 -6.23
N VAL A 89 10.23 6.36 -5.07
CA VAL A 89 8.94 6.81 -4.50
C VAL A 89 8.93 8.33 -4.35
N LEU A 90 10.00 8.92 -3.80
CA LEU A 90 10.09 10.36 -3.60
C LEU A 90 10.14 11.11 -4.93
N VAL A 91 11.00 10.70 -5.87
CA VAL A 91 11.19 11.37 -7.16
C VAL A 91 9.91 11.30 -8.00
N TYR A 92 9.35 10.11 -8.21
CA TYR A 92 8.14 9.96 -9.01
C TYR A 92 6.91 10.56 -8.34
N GLY A 93 6.82 10.50 -7.00
CA GLY A 93 5.77 11.17 -6.25
C GLY A 93 5.81 12.68 -6.41
N VAL A 94 6.99 13.30 -6.29
CA VAL A 94 7.16 14.75 -6.52
C VAL A 94 6.84 15.10 -7.97
N LEU A 95 7.38 14.36 -8.95
CA LEU A 95 7.10 14.60 -10.36
C LEU A 95 5.60 14.51 -10.67
N GLY A 96 4.89 13.52 -10.10
CA GLY A 96 3.43 13.39 -10.26
C GLY A 96 2.66 14.57 -9.66
N VAL A 97 3.09 15.07 -8.49
CA VAL A 97 2.50 16.27 -7.89
C VAL A 97 2.73 17.50 -8.76
N VAL A 98 3.96 17.72 -9.24
CA VAL A 98 4.26 18.87 -10.11
C VAL A 98 3.48 18.73 -11.43
N TRP A 99 3.42 17.54 -12.02
CA TRP A 99 2.63 17.24 -13.23
C TRP A 99 1.17 17.69 -13.06
N LYS A 100 0.54 17.27 -11.97
CA LYS A 100 -0.84 17.65 -11.64
C LYS A 100 -1.00 19.16 -11.46
N GLN A 101 -0.14 19.80 -10.68
CA GLN A 101 -0.37 21.20 -10.29
C GLN A 101 0.06 22.23 -11.32
N VAL A 102 1.08 21.93 -12.11
CA VAL A 102 1.62 22.88 -13.10
C VAL A 102 1.00 22.65 -14.48
N TRP A 103 0.79 21.40 -14.86
CA TRP A 103 0.31 21.04 -16.20
C TRP A 103 -1.16 20.58 -16.24
N GLY A 104 -1.83 20.53 -15.08
CA GLY A 104 -3.24 20.11 -15.00
C GLY A 104 -3.46 18.65 -15.41
N GLY A 105 -2.41 17.83 -15.37
CA GLY A 105 -2.50 16.44 -15.80
C GLY A 105 -3.36 15.61 -14.85
N GLU A 106 -4.36 14.94 -15.41
CA GLU A 106 -5.11 13.89 -14.71
C GLU A 106 -4.42 12.54 -14.82
N ASN A 107 -4.71 11.64 -13.87
CA ASN A 107 -4.31 10.24 -13.94
C ASN A 107 -5.55 9.38 -14.27
N PRO A 108 -5.98 9.30 -15.54
CA PRO A 108 -7.24 8.64 -15.92
C PRO A 108 -7.25 7.12 -15.70
N GLY A 109 -6.11 6.53 -15.33
CA GLY A 109 -5.98 5.11 -15.01
C GLY A 109 -6.02 4.79 -13.51
N CYS A 110 -6.28 5.75 -12.63
CA CYS A 110 -6.26 5.51 -11.19
C CYS A 110 -7.41 4.59 -10.76
N SER A 111 -7.11 3.63 -9.90
CA SER A 111 -8.09 2.75 -9.27
C SER A 111 -8.35 3.15 -7.83
N TRP A 112 -9.49 2.74 -7.28
CA TRP A 112 -9.76 2.82 -5.85
C TRP A 112 -9.69 1.44 -5.21
N ALA A 113 -8.88 1.31 -4.16
CA ALA A 113 -8.94 0.18 -3.24
C ALA A 113 -9.80 0.58 -2.04
N VAL A 114 -10.76 -0.27 -1.67
CA VAL A 114 -11.69 0.00 -0.56
C VAL A 114 -11.76 -1.21 0.36
N ASN A 115 -11.32 -1.02 1.60
CA ASN A 115 -11.54 -1.96 2.68
C ASN A 115 -12.83 -1.57 3.41
N ALA A 116 -13.91 -2.25 3.04
CA ALA A 116 -15.26 -2.00 3.54
C ALA A 116 -15.54 -2.73 4.87
N ALA A 117 -14.52 -3.04 5.67
CA ALA A 117 -14.72 -3.70 6.96
C ALA A 117 -15.56 -2.83 7.91
N CYS A 118 -16.73 -3.33 8.30
CA CYS A 118 -17.65 -2.60 9.20
C CYS A 118 -17.31 -2.77 10.70
N MET A 119 -16.53 -3.78 11.06
CA MET A 119 -16.16 -4.07 12.45
C MET A 119 -14.99 -3.20 12.92
N VAL A 120 -15.08 -2.68 14.15
CA VAL A 120 -13.98 -1.93 14.78
C VAL A 120 -12.96 -2.91 15.35
N GLY A 121 -11.85 -3.09 14.63
CA GLY A 121 -10.77 -4.01 15.03
C GLY A 121 -11.30 -5.42 15.34
N ASN A 122 -10.95 -5.95 16.52
CA ASN A 122 -11.41 -7.27 16.98
C ASN A 122 -12.50 -7.18 18.06
N SER A 123 -13.20 -6.05 18.15
CA SER A 123 -14.19 -5.81 19.22
C SER A 123 -15.47 -6.64 19.10
N GLY A 124 -15.72 -7.26 17.93
CA GLY A 124 -17.00 -7.91 17.62
C GLY A 124 -18.14 -6.93 17.35
N ARG A 125 -17.89 -5.61 17.42
CA ARG A 125 -18.91 -4.57 17.23
C ARG A 125 -18.78 -3.91 15.85
N LEU A 126 -19.91 -3.73 15.18
CA LEU A 126 -20.01 -2.89 13.99
C LEU A 126 -19.89 -1.42 14.42
N GLY A 127 -19.08 -0.65 13.71
CA GLY A 127 -18.85 0.76 14.02
C GLY A 127 -18.12 1.56 12.95
N ASN A 128 -17.51 0.92 11.96
CA ASN A 128 -16.95 1.64 10.82
C ASN A 128 -18.09 2.03 9.86
N PRO A 129 -18.16 3.29 9.41
CA PRO A 129 -19.21 3.73 8.51
C PRO A 129 -19.06 3.14 7.08
N PRO A 130 -20.07 3.31 6.21
CA PRO A 130 -19.94 2.96 4.80
C PRO A 130 -18.85 3.80 4.11
N GLN A 131 -18.06 3.17 3.24
CA GLN A 131 -17.15 3.87 2.35
C GLN A 131 -17.91 4.36 1.11
N VAL A 132 -17.79 5.65 0.80
CA VAL A 132 -18.40 6.26 -0.38
C VAL A 132 -17.28 6.71 -1.31
N VAL A 133 -17.26 6.15 -2.52
CA VAL A 133 -16.27 6.48 -3.56
C VAL A 133 -17.02 6.90 -4.81
N VAL A 134 -16.60 8.02 -5.40
CA VAL A 134 -17.08 8.54 -6.67
C VAL A 134 -16.03 8.19 -7.72
N LEU A 135 -16.45 7.52 -8.78
CA LEU A 135 -15.60 7.08 -9.90
C LEU A 135 -15.75 8.00 -11.10
#